data_AF-A0A7S1HQ94-F1
#
_entry.id   AF-A0A7S1HQ94-F1
#
_cell.length_a   1.000
_cell.length_b   1.000
_cell.length_c   1.000
_cell.angle_alpha   90.00
_cell.angle_beta   90.00
_cell.angle_gamma   90.00
#
_symmetry.space_group_name_H-M   'P 1'
#
loop_
_entity.id
_entity.type
_entity.pdbx_description
1 polymer ?
#
loop_
_entity_poly.entity_id
_entity_poly.type
_entity_poly.pdbx_seq_one_letter_code
_entity_poly.pdbx_strand_id
1 'polypeptide(L)'
;GDSLASLKDLVSSSKKASSAFAQTFKQAKKPMVIVGPGVLQSADRDVLLNEIHAFVEAAKTVVSQEWNGYNILHDAAARVGALDVGFVPSLRSEEVEKKGKDKAKFVYLLGADDWSEEEVPEGAFVVYQGHHGDLGANRADVVLPGAAFTEKPGLYVNSEGRVQAARRAVPPVGEARDDWKIIRALSEVIGEDATLPYSDLGGVRARLAQVAPHFASVDVAPEQPMWLNGQYFGAFASKVKKDAKAAKKPLRTPIENFYMTDVISRASRAMAKATQARQQGLSA
;
A
#
# COMPACT_ATOMS: atom_id res chain seq x y z
N GLY A 1 21.47 9.29 2.58
CA GLY A 1 22.41 8.21 2.90
C GLY A 1 21.78 6.97 2.35
N ASP A 2 22.31 6.47 1.24
CA ASP A 2 21.53 5.60 0.35
C ASP A 2 21.64 4.12 0.74
N SER A 3 22.10 3.84 1.97
CA SER A 3 22.28 2.50 2.51
C SER A 3 21.93 2.44 3.99
N LEU A 4 21.49 1.27 4.47
CA LEU A 4 21.19 1.03 5.88
C LEU A 4 22.42 1.04 6.79
N ALA A 5 23.64 1.12 6.23
CA ALA A 5 24.86 1.22 7.02
C ALA A 5 24.81 2.42 8.00
N SER A 6 24.17 3.53 7.59
CA SER A 6 24.01 4.70 8.45
C SER A 6 23.08 4.46 9.64
N LEU A 7 22.20 3.45 9.64
CA LEU A 7 21.35 3.15 10.80
C LEU A 7 22.17 2.61 11.97
N LYS A 8 23.20 1.80 11.69
CA LYS A 8 24.08 1.24 12.72
C LYS A 8 24.90 2.35 13.39
N ASP A 9 25.29 3.36 12.62
CA ASP A 9 26.01 4.54 13.14
C ASP A 9 25.15 5.37 14.10
N LEU A 10 23.83 5.43 13.90
CA LEU A 10 22.89 6.19 14.74
C LEU A 10 22.75 5.63 16.17
N VAL A 11 22.84 4.30 16.34
CA VAL A 11 22.71 3.62 17.65
C VAL A 11 24.06 3.29 18.28
N SER A 12 25.15 3.21 17.50
CA SER A 12 26.46 2.86 18.03
C SER A 12 26.94 3.83 19.12
N SER A 13 27.50 3.28 20.20
CA SER A 13 28.14 4.02 21.31
C SER A 13 29.61 4.39 21.02
N SER A 14 30.11 3.98 19.85
CA SER A 14 31.48 4.21 19.40
C SER A 14 31.73 5.71 19.17
N LYS A 15 32.69 6.28 19.91
CA LYS A 15 33.15 7.67 19.77
C LYS A 15 33.91 7.95 18.46
N LYS A 16 34.13 6.94 17.59
CA LYS A 16 34.73 7.15 16.27
C LYS A 16 33.68 7.72 15.33
N ALA A 17 33.70 9.05 15.19
CA ALA A 17 32.97 9.85 14.21
C ALA A 17 31.49 9.46 14.04
N SER A 18 30.67 9.63 15.10
CA SER A 18 29.22 9.66 14.88
C SER A 18 28.93 10.83 13.96
N SER A 19 28.25 10.60 12.84
CA SER A 19 27.88 11.66 11.89
C SER A 19 27.18 12.82 12.61
N ALA A 20 27.24 14.03 12.05
CA ALA A 20 26.53 15.19 12.61
C ALA A 20 25.03 14.88 12.84
N PHE A 21 24.44 14.14 11.90
CA PHE A 21 23.07 13.64 12.01
C PHE A 21 22.84 12.69 13.19
N ALA A 22 23.77 11.77 13.49
CA ALA A 22 23.66 10.89 14.65
C ALA A 22 23.65 11.64 15.98
N GLN A 23 24.40 12.75 16.08
CA GLN A 23 24.38 13.60 17.27
C GLN A 23 23.05 14.35 17.39
N THR A 24 22.57 14.94 16.29
CA THR A 24 21.24 15.58 16.24
C THR A 24 20.12 14.62 16.61
N PHE A 25 20.16 13.39 16.07
CA PHE A 25 19.15 12.36 16.34
C PHE A 25 19.12 11.94 17.82
N LYS A 26 20.30 11.73 18.44
CA LYS A 26 20.40 11.38 19.87
C LYS A 26 19.93 12.49 20.80
N GLN A 27 20.04 13.76 20.38
CA GLN A 27 19.57 14.91 21.16
C GLN A 27 18.08 15.22 20.95
N ALA A 28 17.45 14.64 19.92
CA ALA A 28 16.05 14.89 19.61
C ALA A 28 15.12 14.32 20.69
N LYS A 29 14.17 15.14 21.16
CA LYS A 29 13.16 14.72 22.16
C LYS A 29 12.03 13.88 21.55
N LYS A 30 11.72 14.10 20.28
CA LYS A 30 10.66 13.43 19.52
C LYS A 30 11.15 13.06 18.11
N PRO A 31 12.14 12.14 18.00
CA PRO A 31 12.69 11.76 16.71
C PRO A 31 11.65 10.97 15.90
N MET A 32 11.67 11.15 14.57
CA MET A 32 10.84 10.41 13.63
C MET A 32 11.67 9.53 12.71
N VAL A 33 11.12 8.36 12.41
CA VAL A 33 11.61 7.42 11.39
C VAL A 33 10.45 7.17 10.44
N ILE A 34 10.57 7.65 9.20
CA ILE A 34 9.56 7.44 8.16
C ILE A 34 10.10 6.42 7.17
N VAL A 35 9.43 5.26 7.09
CA VAL A 35 9.74 4.20 6.14
C VAL A 35 8.88 4.37 4.91
N GLY A 36 9.49 4.71 3.79
CA GLY A 36 8.79 4.95 2.52
C GLY A 36 8.61 3.69 1.66
N PRO A 37 7.87 3.82 0.55
CA PRO A 37 7.49 2.71 -0.33
C PRO A 37 8.70 2.03 -1.00
N GLY A 38 9.82 2.74 -1.19
CA GLY A 38 11.06 2.15 -1.72
C GLY A 38 11.64 1.03 -0.83
N VAL A 39 11.40 1.07 0.48
CA VAL A 39 11.74 -0.05 1.38
C VAL A 39 10.66 -1.15 1.29
N LEU A 40 9.39 -0.74 1.26
CA LEU A 40 8.24 -1.66 1.29
C LEU A 40 8.13 -2.53 0.03
N GLN A 41 8.59 -2.03 -1.11
CA GLN A 41 8.54 -2.71 -2.41
C GLN A 41 9.87 -3.38 -2.79
N SER A 42 10.90 -3.30 -1.94
CA SER A 42 12.19 -3.92 -2.24
C SER A 42 12.14 -5.44 -2.06
N ALA A 43 12.91 -6.18 -2.87
CA ALA A 43 13.01 -7.65 -2.75
C ALA A 43 13.59 -8.10 -1.41
N ASP A 44 14.38 -7.26 -0.75
CA ASP A 44 14.96 -7.48 0.59
C ASP A 44 14.19 -6.74 1.70
N ARG A 45 12.95 -6.30 1.43
CA ARG A 45 12.04 -5.60 2.37
C ARG A 45 12.13 -6.15 3.78
N ASP A 46 12.04 -7.46 3.94
CA ASP A 46 11.95 -8.05 5.27
C ASP A 46 13.24 -7.89 6.08
N VAL A 47 14.39 -7.95 5.40
CA VAL A 47 15.69 -7.69 6.00
C VAL A 47 15.81 -6.21 6.38
N LEU A 48 15.38 -5.32 5.48
CA LEU A 48 15.44 -3.87 5.70
C LEU A 48 14.56 -3.45 6.90
N LEU A 49 13.31 -3.92 6.93
CA LEU A 49 12.38 -3.66 8.03
C LEU A 49 12.91 -4.24 9.35
N ASN A 50 13.55 -5.41 9.30
CA ASN A 50 14.14 -6.01 10.48
C ASN A 50 15.28 -5.16 11.07
N GLU A 51 16.18 -4.63 10.22
CA GLU A 51 17.23 -3.71 10.69
C GLU A 51 16.65 -2.39 11.21
N ILE A 52 15.61 -1.84 10.58
CA ILE A 52 14.95 -0.60 11.02
C ILE A 52 14.27 -0.80 12.37
N HIS A 53 13.53 -1.90 12.57
CA HIS A 53 12.89 -2.21 13.85
C HIS A 53 13.91 -2.42 14.96
N ALA A 54 14.99 -3.17 14.69
CA ALA A 54 16.08 -3.32 15.66
C ALA A 54 16.70 -1.98 16.05
N PHE A 55 16.84 -1.05 15.09
CA PHE A 55 17.28 0.32 15.35
C PHE A 55 16.28 1.10 16.23
N VAL A 56 14.98 1.03 15.93
CA VAL A 56 13.92 1.71 16.71
C VAL A 56 13.89 1.21 18.15
N GLU A 57 13.95 -0.11 18.35
CA GLU A 57 14.01 -0.76 19.67
C GLU A 57 15.23 -0.32 20.47
N ALA A 58 16.40 -0.24 19.81
CA ALA A 58 17.63 0.18 20.47
C ALA A 58 17.66 1.68 20.81
N ALA A 59 17.01 2.52 20.00
CA ALA A 59 16.97 3.96 20.20
C ALA A 59 16.12 4.37 21.41
N LYS A 60 15.02 3.66 21.69
CA LYS A 60 14.03 3.92 22.79
C LYS A 60 13.39 5.31 22.83
N THR A 61 13.90 6.27 22.08
CA THR A 61 13.37 7.64 21.97
C THR A 61 12.44 7.80 20.77
N VAL A 62 12.58 6.93 19.75
CA VAL A 62 11.68 6.89 18.59
C VAL A 62 10.30 6.41 19.00
N VAL A 63 10.23 5.41 19.88
CA VAL A 63 8.98 4.94 20.45
C VAL A 63 9.09 4.90 21.97
N SER A 64 8.18 5.64 22.62
CA SER A 64 8.06 5.79 24.06
C SER A 64 6.58 5.87 24.44
N GLN A 65 6.27 5.97 25.74
CA GLN A 65 4.88 6.09 26.21
C GLN A 65 4.16 7.35 25.68
N GLU A 66 4.89 8.44 25.44
CA GLU A 66 4.31 9.74 25.02
C GLU A 66 4.51 10.05 23.53
N TRP A 67 5.25 9.21 22.82
CA TRP A 67 5.66 9.49 21.46
C TRP A 67 5.88 8.22 20.66
N ASN A 68 5.18 8.11 19.52
CA ASN A 68 5.45 7.10 18.51
C ASN A 68 5.90 7.79 17.21
N GLY A 69 7.21 7.85 17.01
CA GLY A 69 7.86 8.42 15.84
C GLY A 69 8.13 7.43 14.71
N TYR A 70 7.75 6.14 14.86
CA TYR A 70 7.90 5.16 13.79
C TYR A 70 6.68 5.21 12.86
N ASN A 71 6.92 5.57 11.60
CA ASN A 71 5.87 5.83 10.61
C ASN A 71 6.13 5.04 9.33
N ILE A 72 5.07 4.56 8.70
CA ILE A 72 5.10 3.95 7.37
C ILE A 72 4.34 4.87 6.42
N LEU A 73 5.02 5.31 5.36
CA LEU A 73 4.43 6.13 4.32
C LEU A 73 4.06 5.24 3.12
N HIS A 74 2.77 5.21 2.80
CA HIS A 74 2.24 4.51 1.63
C HIS A 74 2.07 5.47 0.45
N ASP A 75 2.16 4.93 -0.76
CA ASP A 75 2.09 5.65 -2.04
C ASP A 75 0.75 5.48 -2.79
N ALA A 76 -0.13 4.60 -2.31
CA ALA A 76 -1.44 4.36 -2.91
C ALA A 76 -2.57 4.55 -1.90
N ALA A 77 -3.61 5.30 -2.28
CA ALA A 77 -4.73 5.65 -1.41
C ALA A 77 -5.57 4.45 -0.93
N ALA A 78 -5.57 3.34 -1.70
CA ALA A 78 -6.27 2.11 -1.33
C ALA A 78 -5.45 1.23 -0.35
N ARG A 79 -4.15 1.48 -0.18
CA ARG A 79 -3.24 0.55 0.50
C ARG A 79 -3.57 0.36 1.97
N VAL A 80 -3.76 1.45 2.72
CA VAL A 80 -4.01 1.38 4.17
C VAL A 80 -5.34 0.71 4.44
N GLY A 81 -6.41 1.14 3.77
CA GLY A 81 -7.73 0.53 3.93
C GLY A 81 -7.78 -0.95 3.54
N ALA A 82 -7.01 -1.36 2.52
CA ALA A 82 -6.85 -2.77 2.15
C ALA A 82 -6.15 -3.58 3.26
N LEU A 83 -5.06 -3.04 3.83
CA LEU A 83 -4.37 -3.69 4.94
C LEU A 83 -5.25 -3.80 6.19
N ASP A 84 -6.03 -2.76 6.48
CA ASP A 84 -6.94 -2.69 7.63
C ASP A 84 -8.03 -3.79 7.60
N VAL A 85 -8.52 -4.15 6.41
CA VAL A 85 -9.50 -5.23 6.25
C VAL A 85 -8.86 -6.60 6.05
N GLY A 86 -7.53 -6.70 6.17
CA GLY A 86 -6.79 -7.94 5.97
C GLY A 86 -6.72 -8.41 4.52
N PHE A 87 -6.79 -7.49 3.54
CA PHE A 87 -6.65 -7.80 2.11
C PHE A 87 -5.17 -8.06 1.77
N VAL A 88 -4.67 -9.19 2.25
CA VAL A 88 -3.33 -9.73 2.02
C VAL A 88 -3.45 -11.14 1.46
N PRO A 89 -2.40 -11.67 0.79
CA PRO A 89 -2.40 -13.06 0.36
C PRO A 89 -2.70 -13.99 1.54
N SER A 90 -3.62 -14.93 1.32
CA SER A 90 -3.86 -16.02 2.26
C SER A 90 -2.63 -16.93 2.38
N LEU A 91 -2.51 -17.67 3.49
CA LEU A 91 -1.44 -18.67 3.63
C LEU A 91 -1.43 -19.68 2.47
N ARG A 92 -2.62 -20.08 2.00
CA ARG A 92 -2.76 -20.98 0.86
C ARG A 92 -2.22 -20.37 -0.43
N SER A 93 -2.53 -19.10 -0.72
CA SER A 93 -2.00 -18.44 -1.92
C SER A 93 -0.49 -18.28 -1.85
N GLU A 94 0.08 -17.94 -0.68
CA GLU A 94 1.54 -17.91 -0.52
C GLU A 94 2.19 -19.27 -0.77
N GLU A 95 1.59 -20.36 -0.30
CA GLU A 95 2.10 -21.72 -0.53
C GLU A 95 2.06 -22.12 -2.00
N VAL A 96 0.99 -21.73 -2.71
CA VAL A 96 0.83 -21.96 -4.14
C VAL A 96 1.89 -21.20 -4.93
N GLU A 97 2.08 -19.91 -4.62
CA GLU A 97 3.12 -19.08 -5.23
C GLU A 97 4.53 -19.65 -5.00
N LYS A 98 4.85 -20.05 -3.76
CA LYS A 98 6.16 -20.66 -3.43
C LYS A 98 6.44 -21.94 -4.21
N LYS A 99 5.42 -22.73 -4.51
CA LYS A 99 5.55 -23.98 -5.29
C LYS A 99 5.72 -23.72 -6.78
N GLY A 100 5.25 -22.56 -7.29
CA GLY A 100 5.44 -22.10 -8.66
C GLY A 100 4.81 -22.98 -9.76
N LYS A 101 4.08 -24.04 -9.40
CA LYS A 101 3.51 -25.02 -10.35
C LYS A 101 2.06 -24.73 -10.72
N ASP A 102 1.29 -24.17 -9.79
CA ASP A 102 -0.12 -23.89 -9.99
C ASP A 102 -0.32 -22.37 -10.11
N LYS A 103 -0.32 -21.86 -11.36
CA LYS A 103 -0.60 -20.45 -11.62
C LYS A 103 -2.10 -20.16 -11.50
N ALA A 104 -2.45 -18.93 -11.11
CA ALA A 104 -3.83 -18.48 -11.09
C ALA A 104 -4.45 -18.61 -12.50
N LYS A 105 -5.64 -19.22 -12.58
CA LYS A 105 -6.40 -19.39 -13.84
C LYS A 105 -7.45 -18.29 -14.03
N PHE A 106 -7.78 -17.58 -12.98
CA PHE A 106 -8.72 -16.47 -12.96
C PHE A 106 -8.08 -15.33 -12.17
N VAL A 107 -8.06 -14.12 -12.74
CA VAL A 107 -7.52 -12.92 -12.12
C VAL A 107 -8.55 -11.81 -12.20
N TYR A 108 -8.88 -11.22 -11.05
CA TYR A 108 -9.78 -10.08 -10.96
C TYR A 108 -8.99 -8.82 -10.62
N LEU A 109 -8.80 -7.95 -11.61
CA LEU A 109 -8.10 -6.68 -11.47
C LEU A 109 -9.11 -5.59 -11.09
N LEU A 110 -9.17 -5.24 -9.81
CA LEU A 110 -10.00 -4.11 -9.33
C LEU A 110 -9.21 -2.81 -9.42
N GLY A 111 -9.31 -2.12 -10.57
CA GLY A 111 -8.61 -0.87 -10.87
C GLY A 111 -7.09 -1.00 -10.79
N ALA A 112 -6.58 -2.21 -11.04
CA ALA A 112 -5.16 -2.53 -10.93
C ALA A 112 -4.49 -2.43 -12.30
N ASP A 113 -3.63 -1.43 -12.45
CA ASP A 113 -2.87 -1.13 -13.68
C ASP A 113 -1.37 -1.03 -13.44
N ASP A 114 -0.91 -1.23 -12.21
CA ASP A 114 0.51 -1.24 -11.83
C ASP A 114 0.87 -2.66 -11.35
N TRP A 115 0.96 -3.60 -12.29
CA TRP A 115 1.32 -5.01 -12.07
C TRP A 115 2.34 -5.50 -13.10
N SER A 116 3.00 -6.60 -12.80
CA SER A 116 4.03 -7.27 -13.62
C SER A 116 3.48 -8.51 -14.33
N GLU A 117 4.06 -8.89 -15.47
CA GLU A 117 3.62 -10.05 -16.25
C GLU A 117 3.67 -11.37 -15.44
N GLU A 118 4.52 -11.43 -14.42
CA GLU A 118 4.58 -12.55 -13.48
C GLU A 118 3.34 -12.65 -12.59
N GLU A 119 2.72 -11.53 -12.22
CA GLU A 119 1.54 -11.46 -11.34
C GLU A 119 0.23 -11.79 -12.07
N VAL A 120 0.18 -11.58 -13.39
CA VAL A 120 -0.99 -11.88 -14.24
C VAL A 120 -0.61 -12.90 -15.31
N PRO A 121 -0.71 -14.22 -15.03
CA PRO A 121 -0.29 -15.27 -15.95
C PRO A 121 -0.95 -15.17 -17.32
N GLU A 122 -0.20 -15.39 -18.40
CA GLU A 122 -0.70 -15.31 -19.80
C GLU A 122 -1.94 -16.20 -20.05
N GLY A 123 -2.01 -17.39 -19.45
CA GLY A 123 -3.14 -18.31 -19.59
C GLY A 123 -4.32 -18.08 -18.64
N ALA A 124 -4.30 -17.01 -17.83
CA ALA A 124 -5.40 -16.69 -16.92
C ALA A 124 -6.54 -15.97 -17.66
N PHE A 125 -7.78 -16.27 -17.28
CA PHE A 125 -8.94 -15.47 -17.60
C PHE A 125 -8.97 -14.22 -16.72
N VAL A 126 -8.88 -13.05 -17.32
CA VAL A 126 -8.69 -11.77 -16.64
C VAL A 126 -9.95 -10.92 -16.74
N VAL A 127 -10.50 -10.56 -15.58
CA VAL A 127 -11.55 -9.55 -15.48
C VAL A 127 -10.93 -8.26 -14.97
N TYR A 128 -11.06 -7.17 -15.72
CA TYR A 128 -10.68 -5.84 -15.28
C TYR A 128 -11.93 -5.04 -14.90
N GLN A 129 -12.04 -4.67 -13.62
CA GLN A 129 -13.04 -3.73 -13.15
C GLN A 129 -12.37 -2.40 -12.83
N GLY A 130 -12.53 -1.40 -13.70
CA GLY A 130 -11.90 -0.08 -13.50
C GLY A 130 -12.61 1.01 -14.29
N HIS A 131 -12.11 2.24 -14.15
CA HIS A 131 -12.74 3.44 -14.71
C HIS A 131 -11.93 4.08 -15.85
N HIS A 132 -10.66 3.71 -16.03
CA HIS A 132 -9.83 4.06 -17.18
C HIS A 132 -9.27 2.78 -17.81
N GLY A 133 -8.97 2.81 -19.10
CA GLY A 133 -8.24 1.72 -19.75
C GLY A 133 -6.76 2.06 -19.84
N ASP A 134 -5.93 1.26 -19.18
CA ASP A 134 -4.47 1.27 -19.31
C ASP A 134 -3.97 -0.19 -19.37
N LEU A 135 -2.88 -0.55 -18.70
CA LEU A 135 -2.30 -1.89 -18.73
C LEU A 135 -3.30 -3.00 -18.35
N GLY A 136 -4.09 -2.81 -17.29
CA GLY A 136 -5.02 -3.82 -16.79
C GLY A 136 -6.17 -4.09 -17.75
N ALA A 137 -6.76 -3.03 -18.32
CA ALA A 137 -7.83 -3.18 -19.30
C ALA A 137 -7.35 -3.81 -20.61
N ASN A 138 -6.13 -3.49 -21.06
CA ASN A 138 -5.54 -4.09 -22.26
C ASN A 138 -5.30 -5.60 -22.12
N ARG A 139 -5.02 -6.07 -20.90
CA ARG A 139 -4.85 -7.51 -20.61
C ARG A 139 -6.17 -8.26 -20.44
N ALA A 140 -7.28 -7.57 -20.23
CA ALA A 140 -8.53 -8.18 -19.80
C ALA A 140 -9.24 -8.97 -20.91
N ASP A 141 -9.81 -10.12 -20.54
CA ASP A 141 -10.79 -10.84 -21.35
C ASP A 141 -12.18 -10.20 -21.22
N VAL A 142 -12.48 -9.64 -20.03
CA VAL A 142 -13.73 -8.92 -19.74
C VAL A 142 -13.44 -7.62 -19.02
N VAL A 143 -14.04 -6.53 -19.48
CA VAL A 143 -13.97 -5.22 -18.83
C VAL A 143 -15.32 -4.87 -18.20
N LEU A 144 -15.30 -4.55 -16.91
CA LEU A 144 -16.45 -4.09 -16.14
C LEU A 144 -16.26 -2.61 -15.76
N PRO A 145 -17.03 -1.67 -16.33
CA PRO A 145 -16.80 -0.25 -16.10
C PRO A 145 -17.21 0.17 -14.68
N GLY A 146 -16.21 0.44 -13.85
CA GLY A 146 -16.36 1.02 -12.51
C GLY A 146 -16.43 2.54 -12.54
N ALA A 147 -16.87 3.14 -11.43
CA ALA A 147 -16.94 4.59 -11.27
C ALA A 147 -15.61 5.19 -10.77
N ALA A 148 -15.25 6.38 -11.21
CA ALA A 148 -14.09 7.12 -10.71
C ALA A 148 -14.29 7.63 -9.26
N PHE A 149 -13.22 8.09 -8.60
CA PHE A 149 -13.31 8.54 -7.19
C PHE A 149 -14.26 9.73 -6.99
N THR A 150 -14.46 10.57 -8.01
CA THR A 150 -15.40 11.71 -8.00
C THR A 150 -16.86 11.30 -8.27
N GLU A 151 -17.09 10.08 -8.71
CA GLU A 151 -18.38 9.59 -9.21
C GLU A 151 -19.10 8.68 -8.21
N LYS A 152 -18.43 8.26 -7.14
CA LYS A 152 -18.96 7.32 -6.16
C LYS A 152 -18.74 7.81 -4.73
N PRO A 153 -19.66 7.50 -3.81
CA PRO A 153 -19.34 7.57 -2.39
C PRO A 153 -18.29 6.49 -2.07
N GLY A 154 -17.25 6.85 -1.33
CA GLY A 154 -16.18 5.93 -0.97
C GLY A 154 -15.61 6.26 0.41
N LEU A 155 -15.06 5.26 1.08
CA LEU A 155 -14.23 5.46 2.26
C LEU A 155 -12.77 5.22 1.87
N TYR A 156 -11.90 6.15 2.19
CA TYR A 156 -10.45 6.07 1.97
C TYR A 156 -9.75 6.19 3.32
N VAL A 157 -8.63 5.50 3.48
CA VAL A 157 -7.82 5.59 4.69
C VAL A 157 -6.47 6.19 4.32
N ASN A 158 -6.14 7.33 4.92
CA ASN A 158 -4.86 8.00 4.66
C ASN A 158 -3.70 7.33 5.43
N SER A 159 -2.46 7.78 5.23
CA SER A 159 -1.27 7.15 5.83
C SER A 159 -1.17 7.27 7.37
N GLU A 160 -1.92 8.16 8.01
CA GLU A 160 -1.99 8.22 9.48
C GLU A 160 -3.04 7.23 10.05
N GLY A 161 -3.88 6.64 9.20
CA GLY A 161 -4.96 5.72 9.60
C GLY A 161 -6.35 6.36 9.71
N ARG A 162 -6.51 7.62 9.29
CA ARG A 162 -7.80 8.32 9.32
C ARG A 162 -8.69 7.87 8.18
N VAL A 163 -9.90 7.44 8.52
CA VAL A 163 -10.97 7.14 7.56
C VAL A 163 -11.61 8.44 7.08
N GLN A 164 -11.66 8.66 5.78
CA GLN A 164 -12.22 9.84 5.14
C GLN A 164 -13.32 9.43 4.17
N ALA A 165 -14.41 10.20 4.11
CA ALA A 165 -15.52 9.92 3.20
C ALA A 165 -15.49 10.82 1.97
N ALA A 166 -15.32 10.20 0.80
CA ALA A 166 -15.59 10.86 -0.47
C ALA A 166 -17.10 10.91 -0.74
N ARG A 167 -17.55 12.01 -1.33
CA ARG A 167 -18.93 12.21 -1.79
C ARG A 167 -18.94 12.25 -3.31
N ARG A 168 -20.02 11.74 -3.91
CA ARG A 168 -20.26 11.85 -5.35
C ARG A 168 -20.38 13.32 -5.72
N ALA A 169 -19.52 13.79 -6.62
CA ALA A 169 -19.55 15.12 -7.20
C ALA A 169 -20.27 15.14 -8.56
N VAL A 170 -20.07 14.09 -9.36
CA VAL A 170 -20.66 13.93 -10.70
C VAL A 170 -21.24 12.52 -10.86
N PRO A 171 -22.22 12.28 -11.74
CA PRO A 171 -22.69 10.92 -12.02
C PRO A 171 -21.61 10.09 -12.72
N PRO A 172 -21.60 8.75 -12.54
CA PRO A 172 -20.74 7.86 -13.34
C PRO A 172 -20.98 8.03 -14.84
N VAL A 173 -19.92 7.90 -15.63
CA VAL A 173 -19.99 8.06 -17.09
C VAL A 173 -20.63 6.84 -17.75
N GLY A 174 -21.59 7.08 -18.65
CA GLY A 174 -22.21 6.03 -19.46
C GLY A 174 -22.88 4.94 -18.62
N GLU A 175 -22.46 3.69 -18.84
CA GLU A 175 -22.98 2.52 -18.12
C GLU A 175 -22.13 2.12 -16.90
N ALA A 176 -21.17 2.95 -16.49
CA ALA A 176 -20.38 2.69 -15.30
C ALA A 176 -21.26 2.56 -14.05
N ARG A 177 -20.79 1.78 -13.08
CA ARG A 177 -21.48 1.53 -11.79
C ARG A 177 -20.52 1.70 -10.62
N ASP A 178 -21.07 1.96 -9.44
CA ASP A 178 -20.27 1.96 -8.20
C ASP A 178 -19.62 0.58 -8.00
N ASP A 179 -18.34 0.52 -7.63
CA ASP A 179 -17.58 -0.73 -7.69
C ASP A 179 -18.16 -1.87 -6.87
N TRP A 180 -18.65 -1.55 -5.66
CA TRP A 180 -19.23 -2.55 -4.77
C TRP A 180 -20.51 -3.15 -5.35
N LYS A 181 -21.26 -2.40 -6.19
CA LYS A 181 -22.47 -2.90 -6.84
C LYS A 181 -22.13 -3.94 -7.92
N ILE A 182 -21.05 -3.73 -8.66
CA ILE A 182 -20.56 -4.67 -9.67
C ILE A 182 -20.19 -5.99 -8.98
N ILE A 183 -19.40 -5.92 -7.91
CA ILE A 183 -18.99 -7.10 -7.13
C ILE A 183 -20.20 -7.79 -6.50
N ARG A 184 -21.15 -7.02 -5.93
CA ARG A 184 -22.38 -7.59 -5.36
C ARG A 184 -23.25 -8.25 -6.42
N ALA A 185 -23.40 -7.66 -7.60
CA ALA A 185 -24.15 -8.27 -8.70
C ALA A 185 -23.47 -9.55 -9.20
N LEU A 186 -22.14 -9.52 -9.37
CA LEU A 186 -21.36 -10.70 -9.74
C LEU A 186 -21.53 -11.84 -8.73
N SER A 187 -21.55 -11.53 -7.43
CA SER A 187 -21.75 -12.53 -6.37
C SER A 187 -23.09 -13.27 -6.50
N GLU A 188 -24.13 -12.59 -6.99
CA GLU A 188 -25.46 -13.17 -7.21
C GLU A 188 -25.48 -14.03 -8.49
N VAL A 189 -24.78 -13.58 -9.53
CA VAL A 189 -24.66 -14.34 -10.78
C VAL A 189 -23.88 -15.65 -10.58
N ILE A 190 -22.89 -15.67 -9.68
CA ILE A 190 -22.12 -16.88 -9.35
C ILE A 190 -23.01 -17.93 -8.66
N GLY A 191 -24.00 -17.50 -7.87
CA GLY A 191 -24.98 -18.38 -7.22
C GLY A 191 -25.35 -17.95 -5.80
N GLU A 192 -26.41 -18.55 -5.26
CA GLU A 192 -26.95 -18.21 -3.94
C GLU A 192 -25.91 -18.35 -2.82
N ASP A 193 -25.07 -19.40 -2.85
CA ASP A 193 -24.03 -19.65 -1.85
C ASP A 193 -22.91 -18.59 -1.83
N ALA A 194 -22.71 -17.88 -2.95
CA ALA A 194 -21.71 -16.83 -3.07
C ALA A 194 -22.29 -15.42 -2.85
N THR A 195 -23.61 -15.29 -2.75
CA THR A 195 -24.31 -14.01 -2.73
C THR A 195 -23.98 -13.24 -1.45
N LEU A 196 -23.47 -12.02 -1.62
CA LEU A 196 -23.08 -11.17 -0.51
C LEU A 196 -24.34 -10.63 0.24
N PRO A 197 -24.34 -10.61 1.59
CA PRO A 197 -25.54 -10.39 2.40
C PRO A 197 -25.93 -8.90 2.57
N TYR A 198 -25.57 -8.05 1.61
CA TYR A 198 -25.86 -6.61 1.62
C TYR A 198 -26.32 -6.15 0.24
N SER A 199 -27.29 -5.24 0.21
CA SER A 199 -27.91 -4.73 -1.03
C SER A 199 -27.81 -3.21 -1.17
N ASP A 200 -27.30 -2.52 -0.15
CA ASP A 200 -27.11 -1.07 -0.14
C ASP A 200 -25.75 -0.67 0.46
N LEU A 201 -25.42 0.62 0.31
CA LEU A 201 -24.16 1.17 0.82
C LEU A 201 -24.07 1.13 2.36
N GLY A 202 -25.21 1.21 3.06
CA GLY A 202 -25.27 1.12 4.52
C GLY A 202 -24.84 -0.26 5.01
N GLY A 203 -25.36 -1.32 4.38
CA GLY A 203 -25.00 -2.70 4.65
C GLY A 203 -23.52 -2.99 4.35
N VAL A 204 -22.98 -2.46 3.25
CA VAL A 204 -21.54 -2.56 2.95
C VAL A 204 -20.70 -1.91 4.05
N ARG A 205 -21.07 -0.70 4.48
CA ARG A 205 -20.35 0.01 5.55
C ARG A 205 -20.48 -0.68 6.91
N ALA A 206 -21.65 -1.24 7.21
CA ALA A 206 -21.87 -2.03 8.41
C ALA A 206 -20.97 -3.28 8.39
N ARG A 207 -20.88 -3.98 7.25
CA ARG A 207 -19.97 -5.11 7.09
C ARG A 207 -18.51 -4.70 7.24
N LEU A 208 -18.13 -3.55 6.68
CA LEU A 208 -16.78 -3.02 6.81
C LEU A 208 -16.41 -2.74 8.28
N ALA A 209 -17.32 -2.14 9.05
CA ALA A 209 -17.15 -1.91 10.48
C ALA A 209 -17.12 -3.21 11.31
N GLN A 210 -17.79 -4.28 10.86
CA GLN A 210 -17.65 -5.59 11.51
C GLN A 210 -16.27 -6.22 11.30
N VAL A 211 -15.65 -5.97 10.13
CA VAL A 211 -14.31 -6.48 9.81
C VAL A 211 -13.24 -5.64 10.50
N ALA A 212 -13.40 -4.31 10.46
CA ALA A 212 -12.44 -3.34 10.96
C ALA A 212 -13.22 -2.17 11.62
N PRO A 213 -13.37 -2.15 12.96
CA PRO A 213 -14.28 -1.23 13.66
C PRO A 213 -14.03 0.26 13.44
N HIS A 214 -12.79 0.69 13.15
CA HIS A 214 -12.46 2.10 12.93
C HIS A 214 -13.13 2.69 11.68
N PHE A 215 -13.58 1.87 10.73
CA PHE A 215 -14.40 2.34 9.60
C PHE A 215 -15.77 2.91 10.00
N ALA A 216 -16.22 2.71 11.24
CA ALA A 216 -17.39 3.39 11.80
C ALA A 216 -17.11 4.86 12.18
N SER A 217 -15.84 5.26 12.29
CA SER A 217 -15.41 6.57 12.80
C SER A 217 -14.76 7.41 11.69
N VAL A 218 -15.61 8.06 10.88
CA VAL A 218 -15.16 8.91 9.76
C VAL A 218 -14.67 10.27 10.27
N ASP A 219 -13.56 10.74 9.71
CA ASP A 219 -12.87 12.01 10.00
C ASP A 219 -12.35 12.15 11.44
N VAL A 220 -12.39 11.06 12.22
CA VAL A 220 -11.86 11.01 13.58
C VAL A 220 -10.34 10.74 13.55
N ALA A 221 -9.59 11.37 14.44
CA ALA A 221 -8.15 11.08 14.55
C ALA A 221 -7.98 9.60 14.94
N PRO A 222 -7.11 8.86 14.24
CA PRO A 222 -6.89 7.45 14.54
C PRO A 222 -6.33 7.32 15.96
N GLU A 223 -6.70 6.23 16.63
CA GLU A 223 -6.09 5.89 17.91
C GLU A 223 -4.58 5.71 17.74
N GLN A 224 -3.81 6.08 18.78
CA GLN A 224 -2.36 5.94 18.73
C GLN A 224 -2.00 4.46 18.56
N PRO A 225 -1.30 4.09 17.48
CA PRO A 225 -0.98 2.69 17.24
C PRO A 225 -0.09 2.18 18.36
N MET A 226 -0.48 1.04 18.95
CA MET A 226 0.32 0.38 19.97
C MET A 226 1.60 -0.19 19.34
N TRP A 227 2.74 0.31 19.79
CA TRP A 227 3.99 -0.43 19.59
C TRP A 227 3.99 -1.60 20.55
N LEU A 228 3.83 -2.81 20.02
CA LEU A 228 3.72 -4.04 20.82
C LEU A 228 5.05 -4.48 21.46
N ASN A 229 5.86 -3.54 21.97
CA ASN A 229 7.15 -3.75 22.66
C ASN A 229 8.02 -4.83 22.00
N GLY A 230 8.11 -4.79 20.67
CA GLY A 230 8.88 -5.75 19.90
C GLY A 230 8.32 -7.18 19.83
N GLN A 231 7.12 -7.50 20.35
CA GLN A 231 6.53 -8.85 20.24
C GLN A 231 6.13 -9.19 18.80
N TYR A 232 5.45 -8.26 18.12
CA TYR A 232 5.18 -8.40 16.69
C TYR A 232 6.48 -8.48 15.90
N PHE A 233 7.45 -7.65 16.26
CA PHE A 233 8.78 -7.67 15.68
C PHE A 233 9.50 -8.99 15.91
N GLY A 234 9.41 -9.61 17.10
CA GLY A 234 10.04 -10.89 17.39
C GLY A 234 9.48 -12.01 16.51
N ALA A 235 8.16 -12.03 16.31
CA ALA A 235 7.51 -12.95 15.37
C ALA A 235 7.93 -12.68 13.91
N PHE A 236 8.02 -11.42 13.51
CA PHE A 236 8.48 -11.01 12.17
C PHE A 236 9.96 -11.37 11.93
N ALA A 237 10.84 -11.00 12.85
CA ALA A 237 12.28 -11.28 12.82
C ALA A 237 12.57 -12.77 12.73
N SER A 238 11.73 -13.62 13.34
CA SER A 238 11.86 -15.08 13.24
C SER A 238 11.68 -15.62 11.81
N LYS A 239 10.99 -14.88 10.93
CA LYS A 239 10.81 -15.22 9.51
C LYS A 239 12.02 -14.83 8.66
N VAL A 240 12.85 -13.91 9.13
CA VAL A 240 14.07 -13.47 8.44
C VAL A 240 15.20 -14.46 8.73
N LYS A 241 15.83 -15.01 7.69
CA LYS A 241 16.99 -15.90 7.88
C LYS A 241 18.12 -15.14 8.58
N LYS A 242 18.77 -15.79 9.55
CA LYS A 242 19.83 -15.17 10.39
C LYS A 242 21.02 -14.62 9.60
N ASP A 243 21.30 -15.20 8.43
CA ASP A 243 22.39 -14.84 7.52
C ASP A 243 21.93 -13.95 6.35
N ALA A 244 20.65 -13.60 6.27
CA ALA A 244 20.13 -12.71 5.25
C ALA A 244 20.76 -11.32 5.36
N LYS A 245 21.16 -10.76 4.22
CA LYS A 245 21.77 -9.44 4.13
C LYS A 245 20.98 -8.59 3.16
N ALA A 246 20.81 -7.32 3.51
CA ALA A 246 20.26 -6.33 2.61
C ALA A 246 21.12 -6.27 1.34
N ALA A 247 20.46 -6.05 0.21
CA ALA A 247 21.11 -5.82 -1.06
C ALA A 247 22.03 -4.59 -0.95
N LYS A 248 23.22 -4.67 -1.54
CA LYS A 248 24.16 -3.53 -1.59
C LYS A 248 23.75 -2.44 -2.60
N LYS A 249 22.50 -2.46 -3.06
CA LYS A 249 21.98 -1.49 -4.03
C LYS A 249 21.46 -0.27 -3.27
N PRO A 250 21.67 0.94 -3.79
CA PRO A 250 21.06 2.14 -3.22
C PRO A 250 19.54 2.00 -3.17
N LEU A 251 18.92 2.42 -2.06
CA LEU A 251 17.47 2.55 -1.98
C LEU A 251 17.00 3.60 -3.01
N ARG A 252 15.94 3.28 -3.75
CA ARG A 252 15.34 4.18 -4.74
C ARG A 252 13.86 4.37 -4.46
N THR A 253 13.32 5.51 -4.90
CA THR A 253 11.87 5.71 -4.96
C THR A 253 11.29 4.81 -6.07
N PRO A 254 10.15 4.13 -5.82
CA PRO A 254 9.43 3.44 -6.89
C PRO A 254 8.71 4.42 -7.83
N ILE A 255 8.51 5.66 -7.38
CA ILE A 255 7.87 6.71 -8.18
C ILE A 255 8.94 7.40 -9.05
N GLU A 256 9.00 7.04 -10.33
CA GLU A 256 9.92 7.65 -11.31
C GLU A 256 9.35 8.96 -11.89
N ASN A 257 8.03 8.99 -12.11
CA ASN A 257 7.32 10.15 -12.63
C ASN A 257 6.17 10.55 -11.68
N PHE A 258 6.42 11.56 -10.86
CA PHE A 258 5.42 12.11 -9.93
C PHE A 258 4.10 12.53 -10.61
N TYR A 259 4.15 12.95 -11.88
CA TYR A 259 2.95 13.39 -12.59
C TYR A 259 2.14 12.23 -13.19
N MET A 260 2.65 11.00 -13.17
CA MET A 260 2.01 9.84 -13.82
C MET A 260 2.15 8.62 -12.92
N THR A 261 1.40 8.60 -11.82
CA THR A 261 1.47 7.56 -10.79
C THR A 261 0.29 6.61 -10.79
N ASP A 262 -0.81 6.98 -11.44
CA ASP A 262 -2.04 6.19 -11.52
C ASP A 262 -2.70 6.35 -12.91
N VAL A 263 -3.76 5.59 -13.17
CA VAL A 263 -4.45 5.63 -14.46
C VAL A 263 -5.09 6.99 -14.78
N ILE A 264 -5.50 7.76 -13.76
CA ILE A 264 -6.13 9.07 -13.97
C ILE A 264 -5.09 10.08 -14.46
N SER A 265 -3.95 10.11 -13.77
CA SER A 265 -2.83 10.99 -14.09
C SER A 265 -2.16 10.58 -15.41
N ARG A 266 -2.04 9.29 -15.71
CA ARG A 266 -1.55 8.79 -17.01
C ARG A 266 -2.47 9.15 -18.17
N ALA A 267 -3.79 9.12 -17.98
CA ALA A 267 -4.76 9.57 -18.98
C ALA A 267 -4.84 11.11 -19.10
N SER A 268 -4.22 11.88 -18.20
CA SER A 268 -4.33 13.33 -18.16
C SER A 268 -3.38 14.03 -19.13
N ARG A 269 -3.95 14.79 -20.08
CA ARG A 269 -3.19 15.66 -20.99
C ARG A 269 -2.38 16.73 -20.25
N ALA A 270 -2.87 17.21 -19.11
CA ALA A 270 -2.17 18.22 -18.31
C ALA A 270 -0.91 17.63 -17.67
N MET A 271 -1.02 16.40 -17.14
CA MET A 271 0.12 15.70 -16.55
C MET A 271 1.17 15.32 -17.60
N ALA A 272 0.75 14.92 -18.80
CA ALA A 272 1.67 14.68 -19.92
C ALA A 272 2.51 15.93 -20.26
N LYS A 273 1.88 17.11 -20.30
CA LYS A 273 2.60 18.38 -20.51
C LYS A 273 3.56 18.70 -19.36
N ALA A 274 3.17 18.43 -18.10
CA ALA A 274 4.04 18.63 -16.94
C ALA A 274 5.28 17.72 -16.99
N THR A 275 5.11 16.45 -17.37
CA THR A 275 6.24 15.53 -17.58
C THR A 275 7.17 16.02 -18.69
N GLN A 276 6.63 16.46 -19.84
CA GLN A 276 7.44 16.99 -20.94
C GLN A 276 8.24 18.23 -20.52
N ALA A 277 7.61 19.17 -19.83
CA ALA A 277 8.27 20.38 -19.34
C ALA A 277 9.41 20.06 -18.35
N ARG A 278 9.20 19.09 -17.45
CA ARG A 278 10.25 18.61 -16.54
C ARG A 278 11.44 18.01 -17.31
N GLN A 279 11.18 17.18 -18.31
CA GLN A 279 12.24 16.58 -19.12
C GLN A 279 13.05 17.63 -19.88
N GLN A 280 12.38 18.62 -20.48
CA GLN A 280 13.03 19.74 -21.16
C GLN A 280 13.91 20.56 -20.20
N GLY A 281 13.41 20.86 -19.01
CA GLY A 281 14.17 21.60 -17.98
C GLY A 281 15.35 20.82 -17.40
N LEU A 282 15.35 19.49 -17.45
CA LEU A 282 16.50 18.66 -17.07
C LEU A 282 17.55 18.55 -18.18
N SER A 283 17.17 18.82 -19.43
CA SER A 283 18.06 18.78 -20.60
C SER A 283 18.70 20.13 -20.95
N ALA A 284 18.26 21.22 -20.32
CA ALA A 284 18.74 22.58 -20.50
C ALA A 284 19.77 22.95 -19.42
#